data_AF-A0A397GZP4-F1
#
_entry.id   AF-A0A397GZP4-F1
#
_cell.length_a   1.000
_cell.length_b   1.000
_cell.length_c   1.000
_cell.angle_alpha   90.00
_cell.angle_beta   90.00
_cell.angle_gamma   90.00
#
_symmetry.space_group_name_H-M   'P 1'
#
loop_
_entity.id
_entity.type
_entity.pdbx_description
1 polymer ?
#
loop_
_entity_poly.entity_id
_entity_poly.type
_entity_poly.pdbx_seq_one_letter_code
_entity_poly.pdbx_strand_id
1 'polypeptide(L)'
;MLTTTQNIDQVSTKVKSFKPTWQDIEKAIINIVQAGVDYKKKKNEKFMQNYKKRYTELHQAEDPDIHVLDIAKRIFPNENKCIKSKKQYQKWYKYKNEPKILQGILKLNYLYFQLAKNYFATNEEIEKEADDFLNS
;
A
#
# COMPACT_ATOMS: atom_id res chain seq x y z
N MET A 1 -56.02 -22.87 -10.42
CA MET A 1 -55.07 -22.20 -9.51
C MET A 1 -53.67 -22.57 -9.99
N LEU A 2 -52.99 -21.67 -10.70
CA LEU A 2 -51.62 -21.87 -11.18
C LEU A 2 -50.67 -21.18 -10.19
N THR A 3 -49.84 -21.96 -9.51
CA THR A 3 -48.77 -21.44 -8.64
C THR A 3 -47.52 -21.18 -9.48
N THR A 4 -47.27 -19.91 -9.80
CA THR A 4 -46.03 -19.44 -10.41
C THR A 4 -44.97 -19.27 -9.32
N THR A 5 -44.01 -20.18 -9.26
CA THR A 5 -42.80 -20.00 -8.45
C THR A 5 -41.86 -19.07 -9.18
N GLN A 6 -41.73 -17.83 -8.70
CA GLN A 6 -40.69 -16.90 -9.14
C GLN A 6 -39.34 -17.38 -8.59
N ASN A 7 -38.47 -17.82 -9.50
CA ASN A 7 -37.07 -18.09 -9.21
C ASN A 7 -36.38 -16.72 -9.12
N ILE A 8 -36.12 -16.27 -7.90
CA ILE A 8 -35.31 -15.07 -7.67
C ILE A 8 -33.87 -15.50 -7.89
N ASP A 9 -33.34 -15.19 -9.08
CA ASP A 9 -31.91 -15.20 -9.32
C ASP A 9 -31.25 -14.30 -8.27
N GLN A 10 -30.63 -14.92 -7.27
CA GLN A 10 -29.64 -14.27 -6.42
C GLN A 10 -28.52 -13.82 -7.34
N VAL A 11 -28.58 -12.54 -7.75
CA VAL A 11 -27.43 -11.82 -8.29
C VAL A 11 -26.35 -11.86 -7.22
N SER A 12 -25.48 -12.86 -7.30
CA SER A 12 -24.21 -12.89 -6.60
C SER A 12 -23.40 -11.72 -7.15
N THR A 13 -23.51 -10.57 -6.51
CA THR A 13 -22.60 -9.44 -6.69
C THR A 13 -21.23 -9.89 -6.22
N LYS A 14 -20.51 -10.57 -7.12
CA LYS A 14 -19.09 -10.84 -6.99
C LYS A 14 -18.41 -9.48 -6.89
N VAL A 15 -18.20 -8.99 -5.68
CA VAL A 15 -17.38 -7.81 -5.40
C VAL A 15 -16.05 -8.10 -6.07
N LYS A 16 -15.80 -7.49 -7.24
CA LYS A 16 -14.50 -7.59 -7.91
C LYS A 16 -13.48 -7.13 -6.88
N SER A 17 -12.71 -8.07 -6.35
CA SER A 17 -11.62 -7.77 -5.44
C SER A 17 -10.66 -6.85 -6.18
N PHE A 18 -10.60 -5.58 -5.79
CA PHE A 18 -9.62 -4.65 -6.34
C PHE A 18 -8.25 -5.08 -5.85
N LYS A 19 -7.45 -5.67 -6.73
CA LYS A 19 -6.04 -5.97 -6.52
C LYS A 19 -5.25 -4.91 -7.29
N PRO A 20 -4.54 -3.99 -6.59
CA PRO A 20 -3.67 -3.02 -7.26
C PRO A 20 -2.63 -3.73 -8.12
N THR A 21 -2.23 -3.09 -9.22
CA THR A 21 -1.09 -3.54 -10.04
C THR A 21 0.17 -2.76 -9.70
N TRP A 22 1.33 -3.21 -10.17
CA TRP A 22 2.56 -2.43 -10.07
C TRP A 22 2.45 -1.04 -10.72
N GLN A 23 1.67 -0.88 -11.80
CA GLN A 23 1.45 0.44 -12.42
C GLN A 23 0.65 1.40 -11.52
N ASP A 24 -0.29 0.89 -10.72
CA ASP A 24 -0.99 1.73 -9.73
C ASP A 24 -0.01 2.30 -8.69
N ILE A 25 0.94 1.46 -8.26
CA ILE A 25 2.01 1.84 -7.32
C ILE A 25 2.95 2.86 -7.97
N GLU A 26 3.39 2.60 -9.20
CA GLU A 26 4.24 3.52 -9.97
C GLU A 26 3.61 4.90 -10.08
N LYS A 27 2.34 4.96 -10.51
CA LYS A 27 1.58 6.20 -10.65
C LYS A 27 1.48 6.95 -9.33
N ALA A 28 1.28 6.24 -8.22
CA ALA A 28 1.25 6.84 -6.90
C ALA A 28 2.62 7.42 -6.49
N ILE A 29 3.73 6.75 -6.81
CA ILE A 29 5.09 7.25 -6.58
C ILE A 29 5.34 8.52 -7.41
N ILE A 30 5.00 8.51 -8.71
CA ILE A 30 5.14 9.68 -9.60
C ILE A 30 4.37 10.88 -9.05
N ASN A 31 3.12 10.70 -8.64
CA ASN A 31 2.29 11.77 -8.08
C ASN A 31 2.91 12.37 -6.80
N ILE A 32 3.54 11.56 -5.94
CA ILE A 32 4.23 12.05 -4.75
C ILE A 32 5.47 12.87 -5.13
N VAL A 33 6.25 12.42 -6.12
CA VAL A 33 7.42 13.15 -6.62
C VAL A 33 7.00 14.48 -7.25
N GLN A 34 5.95 14.49 -8.07
CA GLN A 34 5.37 15.71 -8.65
C GLN A 34 4.92 16.68 -7.55
N ALA A 35 4.21 16.19 -6.53
CA ALA A 35 3.87 17.02 -5.38
C ALA A 35 5.11 17.57 -4.66
N GLY A 36 6.17 16.77 -4.51
CA GLY A 36 7.45 17.24 -3.98
C GLY A 36 8.05 18.39 -4.79
N VAL A 37 7.98 18.31 -6.12
CA VAL A 37 8.40 19.40 -7.02
C VAL A 37 7.52 20.64 -6.84
N ASP A 38 6.20 20.49 -6.79
CA ASP A 38 5.24 21.59 -6.54
C ASP A 38 5.58 22.35 -5.24
N TYR A 39 5.93 21.62 -4.17
CA TYR A 39 6.34 22.19 -2.88
C TYR A 39 7.83 22.58 -2.80
N LYS A 40 8.54 22.64 -3.93
CA LYS A 40 9.95 23.05 -4.02
C LYS A 40 10.89 22.25 -3.11
N LYS A 41 10.60 20.97 -2.86
CA LYS A 41 11.52 20.06 -2.15
C LYS A 41 12.84 19.99 -2.90
N LYS A 42 13.97 20.13 -2.21
CA LYS A 42 15.27 20.06 -2.87
C LYS A 42 15.49 18.65 -3.41
N LYS A 43 16.09 18.53 -4.60
CA LYS A 43 16.33 17.22 -5.26
C LYS A 43 17.11 16.25 -4.38
N ASN A 44 18.06 16.76 -3.59
CA ASN A 44 18.91 15.98 -2.69
C ASN A 44 18.27 15.73 -1.30
N GLU A 45 17.07 16.25 -1.02
CA GLU A 45 16.39 15.92 0.23
C GLU A 45 16.03 14.44 0.28
N LYS A 46 16.13 13.88 1.49
CA LYS A 46 15.77 12.49 1.79
C LYS A 46 14.39 12.12 1.25
N PHE A 47 13.43 13.03 1.28
CA PHE A 47 12.11 12.82 0.69
C PHE A 47 12.19 12.48 -0.80
N MET A 48 12.83 13.33 -1.61
CA MET A 48 12.92 13.14 -3.07
C MET A 48 13.75 11.90 -3.42
N GLN A 49 14.87 11.69 -2.73
CA GLN A 49 15.75 10.54 -2.97
C GLN A 49 15.07 9.21 -2.61
N ASN A 50 14.28 9.16 -1.54
CA ASN A 50 13.55 7.95 -1.16
C ASN A 50 12.55 7.51 -2.22
N TYR A 51 11.77 8.44 -2.79
CA TYR A 51 10.80 8.10 -3.84
C TYR A 51 11.47 7.81 -5.18
N LYS A 52 12.56 8.51 -5.52
CA LYS A 52 13.39 8.15 -6.68
C LYS A 52 13.91 6.71 -6.57
N LYS A 53 14.45 6.33 -5.42
CA LYS A 53 14.95 4.97 -5.17
C LYS A 53 13.84 3.93 -5.39
N ARG A 54 12.66 4.13 -4.80
CA ARG A 54 11.51 3.23 -4.98
C ARG A 54 11.08 3.10 -6.44
N TYR A 55 11.07 4.22 -7.18
CA TYR A 55 10.76 4.21 -8.62
C TYR A 55 11.80 3.41 -9.41
N THR A 56 13.09 3.61 -9.13
CA THR A 56 14.18 2.88 -9.79
C THR A 56 14.15 1.39 -9.47
N GLU A 57 14.00 1.02 -8.20
CA GLU A 57 13.91 -0.39 -7.77
C GLU A 57 12.73 -1.11 -8.45
N LEU A 58 11.58 -0.43 -8.57
CA LEU A 58 10.41 -0.97 -9.26
C LEU A 58 10.68 -1.31 -10.74
N HIS A 59 11.43 -0.47 -11.45
CA HIS A 59 11.76 -0.67 -12.87
C HIS A 59 12.91 -1.65 -13.10
N GLN A 60 13.71 -1.91 -12.06
CA GLN A 60 14.81 -2.87 -12.09
C GLN A 60 14.38 -4.26 -11.62
N ALA A 61 13.18 -4.40 -11.07
CA ALA A 61 12.64 -5.69 -10.65
C ALA A 61 12.44 -6.61 -11.85
N GLU A 62 12.85 -7.87 -11.71
CA GLU A 62 12.57 -8.93 -12.68
C GLU A 62 11.06 -9.12 -12.87
N ASP A 63 10.33 -9.13 -11.75
CA ASP A 63 8.87 -9.11 -11.72
C ASP A 63 8.38 -7.93 -10.84
N PRO A 64 7.90 -6.83 -11.46
CA PRO A 64 7.38 -5.68 -10.75
C PRO A 64 6.17 -5.97 -9.85
N ASP A 65 5.31 -6.91 -10.21
CA ASP A 65 4.12 -7.26 -9.41
C ASP A 65 4.52 -8.03 -8.14
N ILE A 66 5.47 -8.97 -8.25
CA ILE A 66 6.05 -9.65 -7.08
C ILE A 66 6.79 -8.65 -6.20
N HIS A 67 7.61 -7.78 -6.82
CA HIS A 67 8.39 -6.78 -6.09
C HIS A 67 7.51 -5.84 -5.24
N VAL A 68 6.42 -5.29 -5.80
CA VAL A 68 5.51 -4.44 -5.02
C VAL A 68 4.76 -5.20 -3.94
N LEU A 69 4.45 -6.49 -4.16
CA LEU A 69 3.83 -7.34 -3.15
C LEU A 69 4.76 -7.58 -1.96
N ASP A 70 6.04 -7.87 -2.20
CA ASP A 70 7.02 -8.09 -1.12
C ASP A 70 7.27 -6.81 -0.33
N ILE A 71 7.34 -5.66 -1.02
CA ILE A 71 7.37 -4.36 -0.35
C ILE A 71 6.12 -4.16 0.50
N ALA A 72 4.94 -4.49 -0.03
CA ALA A 72 3.67 -4.34 0.68
C ALA A 72 3.66 -5.14 1.99
N LYS A 73 4.02 -6.43 1.92
CA LYS A 73 4.12 -7.32 3.08
C LYS A 73 5.07 -6.78 4.14
N ARG A 74 6.25 -6.29 3.74
CA ARG A 74 7.24 -5.70 4.65
C ARG A 74 6.76 -4.40 5.32
N ILE A 75 6.06 -3.52 4.57
CA ILE A 75 5.56 -2.25 5.11
C ILE A 75 4.36 -2.48 6.04
N PHE A 76 3.48 -3.41 5.67
CA PHE A 76 2.24 -3.72 6.38
C PHE A 76 2.14 -5.22 6.67
N PRO A 77 2.88 -5.74 7.67
CA PRO A 77 2.80 -7.13 8.06
C PRO A 77 1.46 -7.48 8.74
N ASN A 78 0.74 -6.49 9.27
CA ASN A 78 -0.58 -6.65 9.87
C ASN A 78 -1.41 -5.36 9.79
N GLU A 79 -2.70 -5.47 10.08
CA GLU A 79 -3.66 -4.36 10.03
C GLU A 79 -3.31 -3.23 11.01
N ASN A 80 -2.84 -3.58 12.21
CA ASN A 80 -2.46 -2.61 13.23
C ASN A 80 -1.33 -1.69 12.77
N LYS A 81 -0.33 -2.22 12.05
CA LYS A 81 0.74 -1.41 11.46
C LYS A 81 0.20 -0.43 10.43
N CYS A 82 -0.75 -0.86 9.59
CA CYS A 82 -1.40 0.02 8.62
C CYS A 82 -2.12 1.19 9.30
N ILE A 83 -2.96 0.90 10.29
CA ILE A 83 -3.72 1.93 11.04
C ILE A 83 -2.77 2.93 11.71
N LYS A 84 -1.71 2.44 12.36
CA LYS A 84 -0.72 3.30 13.03
C LYS A 84 0.02 4.20 12.02
N SER A 85 0.48 3.65 10.90
CA SER A 85 1.16 4.42 9.86
C SER A 85 0.28 5.53 9.28
N LYS A 86 -1.00 5.25 9.00
CA LYS A 86 -1.96 6.25 8.52
C LYS A 86 -2.09 7.43 9.49
N LYS A 87 -2.28 7.14 10.79
CA LYS A 87 -2.39 8.16 11.84
C LYS A 87 -1.11 9.00 11.96
N GLN A 88 0.06 8.37 11.89
CA GLN A 88 1.35 9.07 11.95
C GLN A 88 1.54 10.03 10.78
N TYR A 89 1.26 9.61 9.54
CA TYR A 89 1.38 10.49 8.38
C TYR A 89 0.40 11.66 8.43
N GLN A 90 -0.86 11.41 8.81
CA GLN A 90 -1.84 12.47 9.00
C GLN A 90 -1.36 13.48 10.04
N LYS A 91 -0.82 13.02 11.18
CA LYS A 91 -0.27 13.91 12.21
C LYS A 91 0.92 14.71 11.68
N TRP A 92 1.88 14.08 11.00
CA TRP A 92 3.09 14.75 10.52
C TRP A 92 2.76 15.85 9.50
N TYR A 93 2.04 15.51 8.43
CA TYR A 93 1.84 16.46 7.33
C TYR A 93 0.75 17.48 7.60
N LYS A 94 -0.14 17.27 8.59
CA LYS A 94 -1.07 18.30 9.06
C LYS A 94 -0.34 19.59 9.46
N TYR A 95 0.84 19.49 10.07
CA TYR A 95 1.60 20.67 10.52
C TYR A 95 2.48 21.29 9.43
N LYS A 96 2.72 20.59 8.31
CA LYS A 96 3.60 21.06 7.23
C LYS A 96 2.89 21.87 6.14
N ASN A 97 1.55 21.90 6.16
CA ASN A 97 0.72 22.52 5.12
C ASN A 97 1.06 22.00 3.70
N GLU A 98 1.33 20.70 3.58
CA GLU A 98 1.67 20.01 2.31
C GLU A 98 0.58 18.97 1.93
N PRO A 99 -0.69 19.38 1.73
CA PRO A 99 -1.82 18.45 1.57
C PRO A 99 -1.68 17.51 0.37
N LYS A 100 -1.11 17.94 -0.77
CA LYS A 100 -0.94 17.04 -1.94
C LYS A 100 0.06 15.91 -1.64
N ILE A 101 1.13 16.21 -0.90
CA ILE A 101 2.10 15.18 -0.47
C ILE A 101 1.42 14.18 0.47
N LEU A 102 0.67 14.67 1.46
CA LEU A 102 -0.08 13.80 2.36
C LEU A 102 -1.05 12.90 1.60
N GLN A 103 -1.83 13.46 0.66
CA GLN A 103 -2.78 12.70 -0.15
C GLN A 103 -2.08 11.61 -0.97
N GLY A 104 -0.97 11.94 -1.63
CA GLY A 104 -0.17 10.96 -2.39
C GLY A 104 0.34 9.83 -1.50
N ILE A 105 0.89 10.15 -0.32
CA ILE A 105 1.38 9.16 0.65
C ILE A 105 0.26 8.26 1.15
N LEU A 106 -0.90 8.82 1.49
CA LEU A 106 -2.05 8.04 1.94
C LEU A 106 -2.57 7.13 0.84
N LYS A 107 -2.59 7.59 -0.41
CA LYS A 107 -2.97 6.76 -1.56
C LYS A 107 -2.00 5.61 -1.78
N LEU A 108 -0.68 5.87 -1.77
CA LEU A 108 0.35 4.83 -1.91
C LEU A 108 0.25 3.78 -0.79
N ASN A 109 0.09 4.21 0.46
CA ASN A 109 -0.07 3.29 1.59
C ASN A 109 -1.35 2.46 1.48
N TYR A 110 -2.45 3.04 0.98
CA TYR A 110 -3.67 2.29 0.75
C TYR A 110 -3.47 1.19 -0.31
N LEU A 111 -2.74 1.47 -1.39
CA LEU A 111 -2.44 0.45 -2.40
C LEU A 111 -1.59 -0.69 -1.83
N TYR A 112 -0.53 -0.38 -1.08
CA TYR A 112 0.25 -1.41 -0.37
C TYR A 112 -0.60 -2.20 0.63
N PHE A 113 -1.51 -1.56 1.37
CA PHE A 113 -2.43 -2.29 2.25
C PHE A 113 -3.31 -3.27 1.49
N GLN A 114 -3.88 -2.88 0.34
CA GLN A 114 -4.71 -3.77 -0.46
C GLN A 114 -3.93 -4.98 -1.02
N LEU A 115 -2.64 -4.80 -1.31
CA LEU A 115 -1.74 -5.90 -1.70
C LEU A 115 -1.45 -6.84 -0.53
N ALA A 116 -1.17 -6.29 0.66
CA ALA A 116 -0.69 -7.05 1.82
C ALA A 116 -1.80 -7.72 2.65
N LYS A 117 -3.03 -7.20 2.65
CA LYS A 117 -4.08 -7.61 3.61
C LYS A 117 -4.45 -9.09 3.62
N ASN A 118 -4.24 -9.79 2.51
CA ASN A 118 -4.49 -11.24 2.41
C ASN A 118 -3.27 -12.09 2.80
N TYR A 119 -2.17 -11.45 3.19
CA TYR A 119 -0.89 -12.05 3.57
C TYR A 119 -0.42 -11.55 4.94
N PHE A 120 -1.34 -11.01 5.76
CA PHE A 120 -0.97 -10.56 7.09
C PHE A 120 -0.54 -11.74 7.93
N ALA A 121 0.62 -11.60 8.54
CA ALA A 121 1.15 -12.59 9.45
C ALA A 121 0.23 -12.70 10.66
N THR A 122 -0.07 -13.94 11.03
CA THR A 122 -0.67 -14.28 12.32
C THR A 122 0.31 -13.97 13.45
N ASN A 123 -0.20 -13.82 14.67
CA ASN A 123 0.68 -13.61 15.83
C ASN A 123 1.65 -14.80 16.02
N GLU A 124 1.19 -16.02 15.74
CA GLU A 124 2.00 -17.23 15.81
C GLU A 124 3.15 -17.22 14.79
N GLU A 125 2.90 -16.83 13.54
CA GLU A 125 3.97 -16.67 12.53
C GLU A 125 5.00 -15.61 12.95
N ILE A 126 4.55 -14.50 13.54
CA ILE A 126 5.44 -13.45 14.03
C ILE A 126 6.27 -13.94 15.21
N GLU A 127 5.65 -14.63 16.18
CA GLU A 127 6.34 -15.21 17.33
C GLU A 127 7.39 -16.23 16.88
N LYS A 128 7.04 -17.11 15.94
CA LYS A 128 7.96 -18.08 15.36
C LYS A 128 9.13 -17.42 14.63
N GLU A 129 8.88 -16.44 13.76
CA GLU A 129 9.95 -15.75 13.04
C GLU A 129 10.88 -14.99 14.01
N ALA A 130 10.34 -14.44 15.11
CA ALA A 130 11.13 -13.82 16.16
C ALA A 130 11.99 -14.85 16.92
N ASP A 131 11.42 -16.00 17.27
CA ASP A 131 12.15 -17.09 17.94
C ASP A 131 13.26 -17.67 17.05
N ASP A 132 12.95 -17.94 15.77
CA ASP A 132 13.91 -18.42 14.79
C ASP A 132 15.07 -17.42 14.65
N PHE A 133 14.79 -16.12 14.57
CA PHE A 133 15.82 -15.07 14.46
C PHE A 133 16.68 -14.92 15.72
N LEU A 134 16.09 -15.07 16.91
CA LEU A 134 16.84 -14.96 18.16
C LEU A 134 17.73 -16.19 18.44
N ASN A 135 17.40 -17.33 17.83
CA ASN A 135 18.10 -18.61 18.03
C ASN A 135 18.98 -19.03 16.82
N SER A 136 19.10 -18.19 15.78
CA SER A 136 19.94 -18.43 14.59
C SER A 136 21.37 -17.90 14.72
#